data_AF-A0A7I7S4T0-F1
#
_entry.id   AF-A0A7I7S4T0-F1
#
_cell.length_a   1.000
_cell.length_b   1.000
_cell.length_c   1.000
_cell.angle_alpha   90.00
_cell.angle_beta   90.00
_cell.angle_gamma   90.00
#
_symmetry.space_group_name_H-M   'P 1'
#
loop_
_entity.id
_entity.type
_entity.pdbx_description
1 polymer ?
#
loop_
_entity_poly.entity_id
_entity_poly.type
_entity_poly.pdbx_seq_one_letter_code
_entity_poly.pdbx_strand_id
1 'polypeptide(L)'
;MSALPVFTPNAVDPARLDAFTFGRADLFDDLVSRLRSAARDGSRPHTLLIAAHGGGKTHTLHVVVNRALADEGTRARVLPVLLPESSLAIGSYLDLLTEIAGQIGGDLLDTARALRRTRDPVGIEAAISAAAGERMILLCLENLDRVFDRIGEAGQGSLRAWVETSTAVLVFGTAPALFPGVSSRTHPWYGSFIVETLPELDVDECIELFTSAAEQRGKADVAEFAASNTGRQRLSLVHRLIGGSPRLWHLLVDVADVAAVDEVTPVVNALLDQMAPYYQQRLWELPAGEQRLVVELARGRQARTVGDLADAVGVSNQSAASALGRLSDARWVSSSKAPDGDRRTSWYDVTDPLLRYWVQYREGNPQPLARAIERLRDE
;
A
#
# COMPACT_ATOMS: atom_id res chain seq x y z
N MET A 1 -1.60 -20.39 19.31
CA MET A 1 -2.45 -19.29 18.82
C MET A 1 -2.54 -19.41 17.31
N SER A 2 -3.68 -19.13 16.67
CA SER A 2 -3.79 -19.18 15.20
C SER A 2 -2.92 -18.07 14.57
N ALA A 3 -2.30 -18.29 13.42
CA ALA A 3 -1.48 -17.27 12.75
C ALA A 3 -2.28 -15.98 12.46
N LEU A 4 -1.63 -14.82 12.48
CA LEU A 4 -2.30 -13.56 12.13
C LEU A 4 -2.67 -13.54 10.63
N PRO A 5 -3.91 -13.15 10.28
CA PRO A 5 -4.26 -12.82 8.90
C PRO A 5 -3.40 -11.67 8.36
N VAL A 6 -2.42 -11.99 7.52
CA VAL A 6 -1.46 -11.03 6.93
C VAL A 6 -2.15 -10.01 6.01
N PHE A 7 -3.26 -10.41 5.38
CA PHE A 7 -3.95 -9.64 4.35
C PHE A 7 -5.29 -9.04 4.80
N THR A 8 -5.66 -9.21 6.07
CA THR A 8 -6.96 -8.75 6.57
C THR A 8 -6.81 -8.16 7.98
N PRO A 9 -6.08 -7.04 8.14
CA PRO A 9 -5.86 -6.42 9.45
C PRO A 9 -7.14 -6.07 10.20
N ASN A 10 -8.22 -5.73 9.48
CA ASN A 10 -9.52 -5.41 10.06
C ASN A 10 -10.24 -6.61 10.72
N ALA A 11 -9.84 -7.86 10.42
CA ALA A 11 -10.37 -9.06 11.07
C ALA A 11 -9.58 -9.46 12.33
N VAL A 12 -8.56 -8.68 12.70
CA VAL A 12 -7.68 -8.95 13.85
C VAL A 12 -8.14 -8.13 15.05
N ASP A 13 -8.11 -8.75 16.23
CA ASP A 13 -8.30 -8.02 17.49
C ASP A 13 -7.32 -6.83 17.60
N PRO A 14 -7.76 -5.63 17.98
CA PRO A 14 -6.91 -4.44 18.04
C PRO A 14 -5.63 -4.58 18.86
N ALA A 15 -5.70 -5.19 20.06
CA ALA A 15 -4.52 -5.35 20.90
C ALA A 15 -3.53 -6.33 20.28
N ARG A 16 -4.07 -7.38 19.64
CA ARG A 16 -3.26 -8.32 18.87
C ARG A 16 -2.67 -7.67 17.62
N LEU A 17 -3.37 -6.81 16.91
CA LEU A 17 -2.81 -6.10 15.74
C LEU A 17 -1.69 -5.16 16.18
N ASP A 18 -1.89 -4.47 17.30
CA ASP A 18 -0.93 -3.51 17.84
C ASP A 18 0.40 -4.15 18.25
N ALA A 19 0.35 -5.30 18.92
CA ALA A 19 1.52 -6.09 19.32
C ALA A 19 2.38 -6.59 18.14
N PHE A 20 1.90 -6.42 16.90
CA PHE A 20 2.57 -6.83 15.66
C PHE A 20 2.89 -5.64 14.78
N THR A 21 2.97 -4.48 15.40
CA THR A 21 3.48 -3.28 14.77
C THR A 21 4.98 -3.27 14.98
N PHE A 22 5.71 -3.34 13.87
CA PHE A 22 7.17 -3.28 13.86
C PHE A 22 7.59 -1.97 13.22
N GLY A 23 8.58 -1.33 13.84
CA GLY A 23 9.19 -0.11 13.34
C GLY A 23 8.28 1.12 13.33
N ARG A 24 8.83 2.23 12.82
CA ARG A 24 8.10 3.48 12.55
C ARG A 24 7.38 4.09 13.76
N ALA A 25 7.89 3.86 14.98
CA ALA A 25 7.21 4.24 16.22
C ALA A 25 6.80 5.74 16.25
N ASP A 26 7.73 6.63 15.89
CA ASP A 26 7.49 8.07 15.87
C ASP A 26 6.32 8.45 14.94
N LEU A 27 6.24 7.83 13.75
CA LEU A 27 5.16 8.06 12.80
C LEU A 27 3.80 7.62 13.38
N PHE A 28 3.76 6.46 14.05
CA PHE A 28 2.54 6.00 14.72
C PHE A 28 2.10 6.98 15.80
N ASP A 29 3.03 7.46 16.63
CA ASP A 29 2.75 8.37 17.72
C ASP A 29 2.26 9.74 17.20
N ASP A 30 2.87 10.27 16.14
CA ASP A 30 2.45 11.50 15.49
C ASP A 30 1.04 11.39 14.90
N LEU A 31 0.74 10.29 14.20
CA LEU A 31 -0.59 10.05 13.63
C LEU A 31 -1.66 9.89 14.71
N VAL A 32 -1.37 9.17 15.80
CA VAL A 32 -2.27 9.01 16.94
C VAL A 32 -2.50 10.36 17.63
N SER A 33 -1.44 11.12 17.87
CA SER A 33 -1.49 12.45 18.48
C SER A 33 -2.35 13.42 17.65
N ARG A 34 -2.19 13.38 16.32
CA ARG A 34 -2.97 14.17 15.36
C ARG A 34 -4.47 13.86 15.45
N LEU A 35 -4.85 12.57 15.44
CA LEU A 35 -6.26 12.18 15.56
C LEU A 35 -6.85 12.58 16.91
N ARG A 36 -6.10 12.39 18.00
CA ARG A 36 -6.54 12.79 19.35
C ARG A 36 -6.71 14.30 19.48
N SER A 37 -5.81 15.08 18.90
CA SER A 37 -5.88 16.54 18.89
C SER A 37 -7.09 17.04 18.10
N ALA A 38 -7.27 16.52 16.87
CA ALA A 38 -8.42 16.82 16.02
C ALA A 38 -9.77 16.53 16.73
N ALA A 39 -9.87 15.41 17.45
CA ALA A 39 -11.07 15.08 18.22
C ALA A 39 -11.34 16.06 19.39
N ARG A 40 -10.32 16.77 19.89
CA ARG A 40 -10.44 17.70 21.02
C ARG A 40 -10.70 19.12 20.56
N ASP A 41 -9.99 19.60 19.54
CA ASP A 41 -10.02 21.00 19.10
C ASP A 41 -10.88 21.24 17.85
N GLY A 42 -11.37 20.17 17.20
CA GLY A 42 -12.18 20.25 15.99
C GLY A 42 -11.40 20.61 14.73
N SER A 43 -10.07 20.60 14.78
CA SER A 43 -9.21 20.74 13.60
C SER A 43 -9.41 19.58 12.63
N ARG A 44 -9.14 19.81 11.34
CA ARG A 44 -9.34 18.82 10.28
C ARG A 44 -8.05 18.53 9.52
N PRO A 45 -7.03 17.95 10.17
CA PRO A 45 -5.80 17.57 9.50
C PRO A 45 -6.03 16.30 8.68
N HIS A 46 -6.79 16.41 7.58
CA HIS A 46 -7.01 15.28 6.66
C HIS A 46 -5.66 14.68 6.30
N THR A 47 -5.51 13.37 6.48
CA THR A 47 -4.22 12.71 6.34
C THR A 47 -4.29 11.69 5.22
N LEU A 48 -3.25 11.62 4.40
CA LEU A 48 -3.10 10.63 3.34
C LEU A 48 -1.82 9.83 3.59
N LEU A 49 -1.94 8.53 3.90
CA LEU A 49 -0.80 7.63 3.98
C LEU A 49 -0.42 7.12 2.60
N ILE A 50 0.86 7.26 2.24
CA ILE A 50 1.40 6.83 0.97
C ILE A 50 2.51 5.82 1.18
N ALA A 51 2.41 4.68 0.50
CA ALA A 51 3.43 3.65 0.47
C ALA A 51 3.13 2.66 -0.66
N ALA A 52 4.13 1.97 -1.16
CA ALA A 52 3.92 0.90 -2.14
C ALA A 52 2.95 -0.19 -1.64
N HIS A 53 2.45 -1.02 -2.55
CA HIS A 53 1.64 -2.18 -2.19
C HIS A 53 2.43 -3.10 -1.25
N GLY A 54 1.82 -3.53 -0.14
CA GLY A 54 2.50 -4.33 0.88
C GLY A 54 3.28 -3.53 1.93
N GLY A 55 3.41 -2.21 1.78
CA GLY A 55 4.12 -1.34 2.72
C GLY A 55 3.46 -1.13 4.09
N GLY A 56 2.33 -1.79 4.38
CA GLY A 56 1.66 -1.73 5.69
C GLY A 56 0.67 -0.57 5.88
N LYS A 57 0.13 0.01 4.81
CA LYS A 57 -0.85 1.12 4.88
C LYS A 57 -2.10 0.77 5.68
N THR A 58 -2.77 -0.32 5.31
CA THR A 58 -3.97 -0.84 5.99
C THR A 58 -3.69 -1.11 7.46
N HIS A 59 -2.59 -1.83 7.75
CA HIS A 59 -2.14 -2.08 9.13
C HIS A 59 -1.97 -0.78 9.91
N THR A 60 -1.24 0.17 9.34
CA THR A 60 -0.95 1.46 9.99
C THR A 60 -2.24 2.22 10.29
N LEU A 61 -3.14 2.33 9.31
CA LEU A 61 -4.44 2.98 9.50
C LEU A 61 -5.22 2.35 10.65
N HIS A 62 -5.36 1.02 10.67
CA HIS A 62 -6.10 0.34 11.72
C HIS A 62 -5.48 0.50 13.10
N VAL A 63 -4.16 0.34 13.22
CA VAL A 63 -3.44 0.52 14.50
C VAL A 63 -3.56 1.95 15.00
N VAL A 64 -3.35 2.95 14.14
CA VAL A 64 -3.48 4.36 14.52
C VAL A 64 -4.89 4.68 15.02
N VAL A 65 -5.93 4.24 14.29
CA VAL A 65 -7.32 4.46 14.68
C VAL A 65 -7.62 3.78 16.02
N ASN A 66 -7.21 2.52 16.19
CA ASN A 66 -7.43 1.77 17.42
C ASN A 66 -6.70 2.40 18.62
N ARG A 67 -5.42 2.79 18.46
CA ARG A 67 -4.65 3.49 19.50
C ARG A 67 -5.27 4.84 19.86
N ALA A 68 -5.77 5.59 18.88
CA ALA A 68 -6.43 6.86 19.13
C ALA A 68 -7.72 6.68 19.93
N LEU A 69 -8.55 5.70 19.55
CA LEU A 69 -9.84 5.39 20.20
C LEU A 69 -9.71 4.65 21.54
N ALA A 70 -8.51 4.18 21.90
CA ALA A 70 -8.25 3.68 23.25
C ALA A 70 -8.32 4.79 24.32
N ASP A 71 -8.19 6.07 23.93
CA ASP A 71 -8.47 7.21 24.80
C ASP A 71 -9.99 7.44 24.89
N GLU A 72 -10.54 7.37 26.10
CA GLU A 72 -11.98 7.51 26.33
C GLU A 72 -12.53 8.86 25.86
N GLY A 73 -11.75 9.93 26.03
CA GLY A 73 -12.13 11.28 25.60
C GLY A 73 -12.24 11.40 24.09
N THR A 74 -11.29 10.82 23.35
CA THR A 74 -11.35 10.71 21.89
C THR A 74 -12.49 9.81 21.46
N ARG A 75 -12.66 8.63 22.07
CA ARG A 75 -13.72 7.67 21.73
C ARG A 75 -15.13 8.26 21.87
N ALA A 76 -15.37 9.06 22.91
CA ALA A 76 -16.65 9.72 23.11
C ALA A 76 -16.95 10.81 22.06
N ARG A 77 -15.92 11.36 21.42
CA ARG A 77 -16.01 12.49 20.47
C ARG A 77 -15.91 12.06 19.01
N VAL A 78 -15.63 10.79 18.73
CA VAL A 78 -15.38 10.29 17.37
C VAL A 78 -16.39 9.20 17.01
N LEU A 79 -16.96 9.31 15.81
CA LEU A 79 -17.63 8.23 15.11
C LEU A 79 -16.67 7.66 14.05
N PRO A 80 -15.99 6.55 14.31
CA PRO A 80 -15.10 5.94 13.32
C PRO A 80 -15.91 5.25 12.22
N VAL A 81 -15.57 5.53 10.96
CA VAL A 81 -16.15 4.87 9.79
C VAL A 81 -15.02 4.33 8.92
N LEU A 82 -14.76 3.02 9.01
CA LEU A 82 -13.69 2.36 8.29
C LEU A 82 -14.26 1.56 7.12
N LEU A 83 -14.06 2.06 5.89
CA LEU A 83 -14.44 1.31 4.71
C LEU A 83 -13.42 0.19 4.42
N PRO A 84 -13.86 -1.00 3.98
CA PRO A 84 -12.94 -2.09 3.63
C PRO A 84 -12.01 -1.76 2.44
N GLU A 85 -10.76 -2.21 2.47
CA GLU A 85 -9.74 -2.01 1.40
C GLU A 85 -10.25 -2.27 -0.03
N SER A 86 -11.05 -3.33 -0.22
CA SER A 86 -11.46 -3.78 -1.54
C SER A 86 -12.61 -2.99 -2.15
N SER A 87 -13.45 -2.32 -1.33
CA SER A 87 -14.66 -1.53 -1.63
C SER A 87 -15.16 -1.55 -3.10
N LEU A 88 -15.35 -2.75 -3.66
CA LEU A 88 -15.69 -2.94 -5.09
C LEU A 88 -17.08 -2.41 -5.44
N ALA A 89 -17.92 -2.20 -4.42
CA ALA A 89 -19.27 -1.69 -4.53
C ALA A 89 -19.33 -0.19 -4.83
N ILE A 90 -18.23 0.55 -4.66
CA ILE A 90 -18.18 2.00 -4.90
C ILE A 90 -17.99 2.26 -6.40
N GLY A 91 -19.09 2.58 -7.10
CA GLY A 91 -19.09 3.01 -8.49
C GLY A 91 -19.53 4.47 -8.70
N SER A 92 -19.93 5.16 -7.64
CA SER A 92 -20.41 6.53 -7.67
C SER A 92 -20.40 7.16 -6.27
N TYR A 93 -20.60 8.47 -6.18
CA TYR A 93 -20.69 9.16 -4.88
C TYR A 93 -21.84 8.66 -4.00
N LEU A 94 -22.99 8.32 -4.58
CA LEU A 94 -24.11 7.71 -3.84
C LEU A 94 -23.75 6.33 -3.28
N ASP A 95 -22.92 5.57 -3.99
CA ASP A 95 -22.46 4.26 -3.52
C ASP A 95 -21.51 4.44 -2.32
N LEU A 96 -20.58 5.40 -2.41
CA LEU A 96 -19.70 5.76 -1.29
C LEU A 96 -20.51 6.13 -0.04
N LEU A 97 -21.49 7.02 -0.15
CA LEU A 97 -22.36 7.40 0.97
C LEU A 97 -23.16 6.21 1.52
N THR A 98 -23.58 5.27 0.66
CA THR A 98 -24.29 4.06 1.08
C THR A 98 -23.37 3.10 1.85
N GLU A 99 -22.11 2.95 1.43
CA GLU A 99 -21.11 2.16 2.16
C GLU A 99 -20.78 2.79 3.52
N ILE A 100 -20.65 4.12 3.59
CA ILE A 100 -20.47 4.86 4.85
C ILE A 100 -21.63 4.59 5.80
N ALA A 101 -22.87 4.71 5.31
CA ALA A 101 -24.07 4.38 6.09
C ALA A 101 -24.08 2.92 6.57
N GLY A 102 -23.63 1.99 5.72
CA GLY A 102 -23.49 0.57 6.05
C GLY A 102 -22.52 0.30 7.18
N GLN A 103 -21.38 1.00 7.21
CA GLN A 103 -20.38 0.86 8.28
C GLN A 103 -20.83 1.47 9.61
N ILE A 104 -21.65 2.51 9.60
CA ILE A 104 -22.26 3.07 10.82
C ILE A 104 -23.31 2.11 11.39
N GLY A 105 -24.06 1.43 10.52
CA GLY A 105 -25.02 0.40 10.91
C GLY A 105 -26.38 0.93 11.36
N GLY A 106 -27.17 0.06 12.01
CA GLY A 106 -28.57 0.31 12.34
C GLY A 106 -29.46 0.48 11.10
N ASP A 107 -30.54 1.24 11.22
CA ASP A 107 -31.49 1.50 10.11
C ASP A 107 -30.96 2.50 9.06
N LEU A 108 -29.74 3.04 9.28
CA LEU A 108 -29.14 4.04 8.41
C LEU A 108 -28.84 3.49 7.02
N LEU A 109 -28.44 2.22 6.91
CA LEU A 109 -28.18 1.59 5.61
C LEU A 109 -29.46 1.53 4.74
N ASP A 110 -30.59 1.19 5.34
CA ASP A 110 -31.85 1.09 4.60
C ASP A 110 -32.38 2.48 4.23
N THR A 111 -32.18 3.47 5.11
CA THR A 111 -32.43 4.89 4.82
C THR A 111 -31.58 5.36 3.63
N ALA A 112 -30.28 5.09 3.65
CA ALA A 112 -29.36 5.45 2.58
C ALA A 112 -29.72 4.76 1.26
N ARG A 113 -30.12 3.48 1.29
CA ARG A 113 -30.60 2.75 0.11
C ARG A 113 -31.87 3.37 -0.47
N ALA A 114 -32.81 3.80 0.36
CA ALA A 114 -34.03 4.46 -0.11
C ALA A 114 -33.72 5.79 -0.80
N LEU A 115 -32.89 6.63 -0.17
CA LEU A 115 -32.47 7.94 -0.71
C LEU A 115 -31.60 7.81 -1.96
N ARG A 116 -30.77 6.77 -2.04
CA ARG A 116 -30.00 6.44 -3.25
C ARG A 116 -30.91 6.15 -4.45
N ARG A 117 -32.05 5.46 -4.25
CA ARG A 117 -33.03 5.20 -5.33
C ARG A 117 -33.65 6.49 -5.87
N THR A 118 -33.84 7.49 -5.02
CA THR A 118 -34.33 8.82 -5.41
C THR A 118 -33.21 9.78 -5.83
N ARG A 119 -31.95 9.30 -5.89
CA ARG A 119 -30.75 10.06 -6.25
C ARG A 119 -30.52 11.30 -5.38
N ASP A 120 -30.76 11.16 -4.08
CA ASP A 120 -30.62 12.25 -3.10
C ASP A 120 -29.35 12.08 -2.25
N PRO A 121 -28.17 12.56 -2.70
CA PRO A 121 -26.94 12.47 -1.91
C PRO A 121 -27.00 13.33 -0.64
N VAL A 122 -27.63 14.51 -0.71
CA VAL A 122 -27.73 15.46 0.41
C VAL A 122 -28.55 14.85 1.55
N GLY A 123 -29.62 14.12 1.23
CA GLY A 123 -30.39 13.37 2.22
C GLY A 123 -29.54 12.32 2.94
N ILE A 124 -28.67 11.59 2.22
CA ILE A 124 -27.80 10.57 2.83
C ILE A 124 -26.72 11.24 3.70
N GLU A 125 -26.11 12.31 3.21
CA GLU A 125 -25.16 13.14 3.96
C GLU A 125 -25.76 13.66 5.28
N ALA A 126 -27.00 14.16 5.23
CA ALA A 126 -27.73 14.64 6.40
C ALA A 126 -28.03 13.50 7.38
N ALA A 127 -28.42 12.32 6.88
CA ALA A 127 -28.68 11.15 7.71
C ALA A 127 -27.40 10.64 8.40
N ILE A 128 -26.27 10.59 7.70
CA ILE A 128 -24.96 10.26 8.27
C ILE A 128 -24.57 11.28 9.36
N SER A 129 -24.72 12.58 9.06
CA SER A 129 -24.39 13.65 10.01
C SER A 129 -25.28 13.59 11.26
N ALA A 130 -26.58 13.31 11.09
CA ALA A 130 -27.51 13.12 12.20
C ALA A 130 -27.13 11.91 13.08
N ALA A 131 -26.69 10.80 12.47
CA ALA A 131 -26.21 9.63 13.21
C ALA A 131 -24.91 9.91 13.99
N ALA A 132 -24.05 10.79 13.48
CA ALA A 132 -22.85 11.24 14.20
C ALA A 132 -23.19 12.11 15.41
N GLY A 133 -24.24 12.94 15.31
CA GLY A 133 -24.58 13.93 16.34
C GLY A 133 -23.47 14.99 16.46
N GLU A 134 -22.98 15.23 17.67
CA GLU A 134 -21.86 16.15 17.91
C GLU A 134 -20.48 15.52 17.70
N ARG A 135 -20.42 14.22 17.37
CA ARG A 135 -19.15 13.50 17.19
C ARG A 135 -18.54 13.85 15.83
N MET A 136 -17.21 13.95 15.80
CA MET A 136 -16.44 13.99 14.57
C MET A 136 -16.51 12.61 13.87
N ILE A 137 -16.97 12.57 12.63
CA ILE A 137 -16.88 11.43 11.72
C ILE A 137 -15.43 11.29 11.28
N LEU A 138 -14.75 10.23 11.73
CA LEU A 138 -13.44 9.84 11.21
C LEU A 138 -13.65 8.89 10.03
N LEU A 139 -13.62 9.43 8.82
CA LEU A 139 -13.84 8.68 7.58
C LEU A 139 -12.52 8.11 7.07
N CYS A 140 -12.33 6.80 7.26
CA CYS A 140 -11.15 6.09 6.79
C CYS A 140 -11.41 5.48 5.40
N LEU A 141 -10.63 5.92 4.41
CA LEU A 141 -10.77 5.54 3.00
C LEU A 141 -9.49 4.90 2.49
N GLU A 142 -9.51 3.58 2.32
CA GLU A 142 -8.38 2.86 1.76
C GLU A 142 -8.37 2.92 0.24
N ASN A 143 -7.18 3.00 -0.37
CA ASN A 143 -7.00 3.14 -1.82
C ASN A 143 -7.80 4.33 -2.39
N LEU A 144 -7.61 5.50 -1.78
CA LEU A 144 -8.33 6.74 -2.09
C LEU A 144 -8.22 7.13 -3.57
N ASP A 145 -7.09 6.81 -4.21
CA ASP A 145 -6.89 6.93 -5.66
C ASP A 145 -8.01 6.22 -6.44
N ARG A 146 -8.28 4.95 -6.09
CA ARG A 146 -9.34 4.17 -6.72
C ARG A 146 -10.72 4.69 -6.37
N VAL A 147 -10.95 5.11 -5.13
CA VAL A 147 -12.23 5.70 -4.72
C VAL A 147 -12.51 6.97 -5.55
N PHE A 148 -11.52 7.84 -5.70
CA PHE A 148 -11.64 9.09 -6.44
C PHE A 148 -11.87 8.86 -7.93
N ASP A 149 -11.18 7.89 -8.51
CA ASP A 149 -11.42 7.48 -9.91
C ASP A 149 -12.86 6.98 -10.11
N ARG A 150 -13.39 6.20 -9.16
CA ARG A 150 -14.73 5.61 -9.25
C ARG A 150 -15.85 6.62 -9.06
N ILE A 151 -15.72 7.56 -8.11
CA ILE A 151 -16.75 8.59 -7.89
C ILE A 151 -16.68 9.74 -8.92
N GLY A 152 -15.57 9.82 -9.67
CA GLY A 152 -15.32 10.86 -10.66
C GLY A 152 -15.13 12.24 -10.05
N GLU A 153 -14.71 13.21 -10.86
CA GLU A 153 -14.41 14.57 -10.41
C GLU A 153 -15.61 15.27 -9.75
N ALA A 154 -16.81 15.08 -10.32
CA ALA A 154 -18.04 15.62 -9.72
C ALA A 154 -18.31 15.02 -8.33
N GLY A 155 -18.12 13.71 -8.15
CA GLY A 155 -18.27 13.06 -6.85
C GLY A 155 -17.19 13.48 -5.84
N GLN A 156 -15.96 13.69 -6.31
CA GLN A 156 -14.89 14.29 -5.50
C GLN A 156 -15.27 15.69 -4.99
N GLY A 157 -15.86 16.50 -5.87
CA GLY A 157 -16.38 17.83 -5.53
C GLY A 157 -17.51 17.77 -4.50
N SER A 158 -18.49 16.87 -4.67
CA SER A 158 -19.55 16.66 -3.69
C SER A 158 -19.02 16.20 -2.34
N LEU A 159 -18.08 15.24 -2.33
CA LEU A 159 -17.44 14.77 -1.09
C LEU A 159 -16.73 15.92 -0.38
N ARG A 160 -15.98 16.76 -1.12
CA ARG A 160 -15.31 17.93 -0.54
C ARG A 160 -16.33 18.90 0.04
N ALA A 161 -17.38 19.23 -0.71
CA ALA A 161 -18.41 20.15 -0.25
C ALA A 161 -19.06 19.65 1.04
N TRP A 162 -19.40 18.36 1.13
CA TRP A 162 -19.91 17.76 2.36
C TRP A 162 -18.91 17.84 3.52
N VAL A 163 -17.63 17.52 3.29
CA VAL A 163 -16.58 17.57 4.32
C VAL A 163 -16.29 19.00 4.82
N GLU A 164 -16.39 20.00 3.95
CA GLU A 164 -16.18 21.40 4.33
C GLU A 164 -17.39 21.99 5.07
N THR A 165 -18.60 21.68 4.60
CA THR A 165 -19.86 22.20 5.16
C THR A 165 -20.28 21.50 6.44
N SER A 166 -20.01 20.20 6.57
CA SER A 166 -20.15 19.49 7.84
C SER A 166 -18.96 19.84 8.72
N THR A 167 -19.19 20.34 9.93
CA THR A 167 -18.08 20.61 10.86
C THR A 167 -17.45 19.35 11.44
N ALA A 168 -17.90 18.17 11.00
CA ALA A 168 -17.71 16.91 11.67
C ALA A 168 -16.84 15.91 10.90
N VAL A 169 -16.50 16.07 9.62
CA VAL A 169 -15.80 15.00 8.88
C VAL A 169 -14.28 15.21 8.82
N LEU A 170 -13.52 14.21 9.26
CA LEU A 170 -12.07 14.08 9.11
C LEU A 170 -11.74 12.87 8.25
N VAL A 171 -11.14 13.09 7.07
CA VAL A 171 -10.70 12.01 6.18
C VAL A 171 -9.31 11.49 6.55
N PHE A 172 -9.18 10.17 6.72
CA PHE A 172 -7.91 9.46 6.82
C PHE A 172 -7.78 8.47 5.66
N GLY A 173 -7.05 8.88 4.62
CA GLY A 173 -6.92 8.13 3.39
C GLY A 173 -5.64 7.29 3.33
N THR A 174 -5.64 6.25 2.49
CA THR A 174 -4.43 5.58 2.03
C THR A 174 -4.34 5.55 0.51
N ALA A 175 -3.14 5.60 -0.06
CA ALA A 175 -2.92 5.44 -1.49
C ALA A 175 -1.56 4.79 -1.77
N PRO A 176 -1.37 4.08 -2.90
CA PRO A 176 -0.07 3.52 -3.25
C PRO A 176 0.98 4.58 -3.61
N ALA A 177 0.55 5.75 -4.11
CA ALA A 177 1.38 6.88 -4.50
C ALA A 177 0.55 8.18 -4.47
N LEU A 178 1.21 9.34 -4.62
CA LEU A 178 0.51 10.58 -4.93
C LEU A 178 -0.16 10.47 -6.30
N PHE A 179 -1.40 10.95 -6.41
CA PHE A 179 -2.21 10.85 -7.62
C PHE A 179 -2.90 12.19 -7.93
N PRO A 180 -3.30 12.45 -9.20
CA PRO A 180 -3.79 13.76 -9.64
C PRO A 180 -4.95 14.34 -8.81
N GLY A 181 -5.84 13.48 -8.30
CA GLY A 181 -6.99 13.87 -7.48
C GLY A 181 -6.64 14.67 -6.23
N VAL A 182 -5.41 14.55 -5.71
CA VAL A 182 -4.92 15.28 -4.53
C VAL A 182 -3.72 16.19 -4.82
N SER A 183 -3.01 15.96 -5.93
CA SER A 183 -1.76 16.66 -6.27
C SER A 183 -1.89 17.69 -7.40
N SER A 184 -2.98 17.69 -8.17
CA SER A 184 -3.20 18.66 -9.26
C SER A 184 -4.21 19.73 -8.88
N ARG A 185 -3.89 21.00 -9.20
CA ARG A 185 -4.76 22.18 -8.98
C ARG A 185 -6.11 22.12 -9.69
N THR A 186 -6.25 21.24 -10.68
CA THR A 186 -7.49 21.06 -11.43
C THR A 186 -8.50 20.19 -10.69
N HIS A 187 -8.10 19.46 -9.64
CA HIS A 187 -8.97 18.55 -8.91
C HIS A 187 -9.48 19.15 -7.61
N PRO A 188 -10.70 18.76 -7.17
CA PRO A 188 -11.32 19.32 -5.99
C PRO A 188 -10.47 19.23 -4.72
N TRP A 189 -9.73 18.13 -4.51
CA TRP A 189 -9.00 17.86 -3.25
C TRP A 189 -7.54 18.34 -3.25
N TYR A 190 -7.14 19.19 -4.20
CA TYR A 190 -5.79 19.73 -4.24
C TYR A 190 -5.36 20.35 -2.91
N GLY A 191 -4.19 19.94 -2.40
CA GLY A 191 -3.58 20.52 -1.20
C GLY A 191 -4.38 20.34 0.08
N SER A 192 -5.33 19.39 0.11
CA SER A 192 -6.25 19.21 1.25
C SER A 192 -5.77 18.20 2.27
N PHE A 193 -4.72 17.42 1.95
CA PHE A 193 -4.18 16.38 2.80
C PHE A 193 -2.78 16.73 3.30
N ILE A 194 -2.52 16.39 4.57
CA ILE A 194 -1.18 16.16 5.09
C ILE A 194 -0.74 14.78 4.57
N VAL A 195 0.30 14.78 3.75
CA VAL A 195 0.78 13.57 3.10
C VAL A 195 1.89 12.95 3.95
N GLU A 196 1.65 11.74 4.43
CA GLU A 196 2.63 10.97 5.20
C GLU A 196 3.11 9.80 4.35
N THR A 197 4.43 9.69 4.17
CA THR A 197 5.02 8.56 3.44
C THR A 197 5.45 7.51 4.44
N LEU A 198 4.94 6.27 4.33
CA LEU A 198 5.45 5.17 5.15
C LEU A 198 6.82 4.76 4.60
N PRO A 199 7.90 4.87 5.38
CA PRO A 199 9.20 4.38 4.97
C PRO A 199 9.17 2.84 4.90
N GLU A 200 10.03 2.23 4.10
CA GLU A 200 10.26 0.79 4.21
C GLU A 200 10.81 0.44 5.59
N LEU A 201 10.58 -0.80 6.04
CA LEU A 201 11.22 -1.27 7.26
C LEU A 201 12.73 -1.43 7.02
N ASP A 202 13.52 -1.02 8.01
CA ASP A 202 14.95 -1.30 7.97
C ASP A 202 15.23 -2.79 8.22
N VAL A 203 16.51 -3.17 8.11
CA VAL A 203 16.93 -4.57 8.21
C VAL A 203 16.65 -5.16 9.60
N ASP A 204 16.82 -4.38 10.67
CA ASP A 204 16.62 -4.85 12.04
C ASP A 204 15.13 -5.00 12.33
N GLU A 205 14.32 -4.01 11.95
CA GLU A 205 12.86 -4.06 12.01
C GLU A 205 12.29 -5.26 11.23
N CYS A 206 12.86 -5.57 10.06
CA CYS A 206 12.49 -6.73 9.27
C CYS A 206 12.86 -8.06 9.93
N ILE A 207 14.04 -8.16 10.54
CA ILE A 207 14.48 -9.36 11.27
C ILE A 207 13.60 -9.58 12.52
N GLU A 208 13.24 -8.51 13.23
CA GLU A 208 12.30 -8.58 14.36
C GLU A 208 10.92 -9.08 13.92
N LEU A 209 10.38 -8.52 12.83
CA LEU A 209 9.13 -8.99 12.23
C LEU A 209 9.22 -10.47 11.85
N PHE A 210 10.29 -10.86 11.14
CA PHE A 210 10.50 -12.24 10.70
C PHE A 210 10.52 -13.22 11.87
N THR A 211 11.31 -12.89 12.90
CA THR A 211 11.51 -13.72 14.10
C THR A 211 10.18 -13.90 14.84
N SER A 212 9.51 -12.80 15.18
CA SER A 212 8.21 -12.82 15.87
C SER A 212 7.15 -13.58 15.06
N ALA A 213 7.12 -13.38 13.75
CA ALA A 213 6.15 -14.03 12.88
C ALA A 213 6.46 -15.53 12.65
N ALA A 214 7.71 -15.97 12.80
CA ALA A 214 8.13 -17.38 12.77
C ALA A 214 7.73 -18.11 14.07
N GLU A 215 7.97 -17.51 15.23
CA GLU A 215 7.59 -18.07 16.54
C GLU A 215 6.10 -18.43 16.58
N GLN A 216 5.26 -17.54 16.05
CA GLN A 216 3.82 -17.72 16.10
C GLN A 216 3.25 -18.73 15.13
N ARG A 217 3.99 -18.99 14.04
CA ARG A 217 3.68 -20.08 13.12
C ARG A 217 4.23 -21.41 13.63
N GLY A 218 4.81 -21.44 14.84
CA GLY A 218 5.39 -22.63 15.44
C GLY A 218 6.73 -23.03 14.81
N LYS A 219 7.40 -22.13 14.10
CA LYS A 219 8.71 -22.34 13.48
C LYS A 219 9.83 -21.86 14.41
N ALA A 220 9.93 -22.48 15.58
CA ALA A 220 10.86 -22.06 16.64
C ALA A 220 12.34 -22.17 16.22
N ASP A 221 12.68 -23.18 15.42
CA ASP A 221 14.00 -23.37 14.82
C ASP A 221 14.38 -22.24 13.86
N VAL A 222 13.43 -21.80 13.02
CA VAL A 222 13.61 -20.66 12.11
C VAL A 222 13.79 -19.36 12.88
N ALA A 223 13.00 -19.15 13.94
CA ALA A 223 13.14 -17.98 14.81
C ALA A 223 14.49 -17.95 15.54
N GLU A 224 14.92 -19.08 16.11
CA GLU A 224 16.22 -19.23 16.77
C GLU A 224 17.37 -18.97 15.78
N PHE A 225 17.29 -19.55 14.58
CA PHE A 225 18.27 -19.30 13.53
C PHE A 225 18.31 -17.82 13.15
N ALA A 226 17.16 -17.19 12.92
CA ALA A 226 17.04 -15.77 12.58
C ALA A 226 17.68 -14.85 13.63
N ALA A 227 17.61 -15.21 14.91
CA ALA A 227 18.21 -14.47 16.00
C ALA A 227 19.75 -14.65 16.10
N SER A 228 20.30 -15.72 15.53
CA SER A 228 21.74 -16.00 15.52
C SER A 228 22.53 -15.02 14.65
N ASN A 229 23.84 -14.87 14.90
CA ASN A 229 24.71 -14.02 14.07
C ASN A 229 24.67 -14.42 12.59
N THR A 230 24.71 -15.72 12.30
CA THR A 230 24.65 -16.23 10.93
C THR A 230 23.29 -15.92 10.31
N GLY A 231 22.19 -16.26 10.98
CA GLY A 231 20.85 -15.98 10.43
C GLY A 231 20.58 -14.49 10.20
N ARG A 232 21.03 -13.61 11.11
CA ARG A 232 20.97 -12.15 10.90
C ARG A 232 21.70 -11.73 9.62
N GLN A 233 22.93 -12.19 9.40
CA GLN A 233 23.68 -11.91 8.18
C GLN A 233 22.96 -12.40 6.91
N ARG A 234 22.33 -13.57 6.98
CA ARG A 234 21.55 -14.14 5.86
C ARG A 234 20.30 -13.33 5.58
N LEU A 235 19.56 -12.93 6.61
CA LEU A 235 18.39 -12.09 6.48
C LEU A 235 18.73 -10.67 6.02
N SER A 236 19.91 -10.13 6.38
CA SER A 236 20.41 -8.87 5.80
C SER A 236 20.65 -9.00 4.29
N LEU A 237 21.16 -10.14 3.80
CA LEU A 237 21.25 -10.40 2.35
C LEU A 237 19.87 -10.47 1.70
N VAL A 238 18.91 -11.12 2.36
CA VAL A 238 17.52 -11.17 1.87
C VAL A 238 16.91 -9.77 1.79
N HIS A 239 17.09 -8.94 2.82
CA HIS A 239 16.62 -7.54 2.84
C HIS A 239 17.11 -6.75 1.63
N ARG A 240 18.39 -6.90 1.26
CA ARG A 240 18.96 -6.25 0.07
C ARG A 240 18.32 -6.69 -1.25
N LEU A 241 17.67 -7.86 -1.29
CA LEU A 241 17.05 -8.41 -2.50
C LEU A 241 15.56 -8.09 -2.59
N ILE A 242 14.83 -8.18 -1.49
CA ILE A 242 13.37 -8.04 -1.46
C ILE A 242 12.88 -6.72 -0.85
N GLY A 243 13.79 -5.93 -0.25
CA GLY A 243 13.48 -4.66 0.42
C GLY A 243 12.77 -4.83 1.77
N GLY A 244 12.28 -3.71 2.29
CA GLY A 244 11.68 -3.61 3.63
C GLY A 244 10.15 -3.70 3.65
N SER A 245 9.52 -4.37 2.68
CA SER A 245 8.06 -4.49 2.61
C SER A 245 7.54 -5.51 3.63
N PRO A 246 6.76 -5.11 4.67
CA PRO A 246 6.28 -6.04 5.71
C PRO A 246 5.58 -7.28 5.15
N ARG A 247 4.81 -7.11 4.06
CA ARG A 247 4.11 -8.20 3.38
C ARG A 247 5.07 -9.27 2.86
N LEU A 248 6.19 -8.87 2.26
CA LEU A 248 7.16 -9.83 1.71
C LEU A 248 7.82 -10.64 2.81
N TRP A 249 8.12 -10.02 3.94
CA TRP A 249 8.69 -10.70 5.09
C TRP A 249 7.71 -11.67 5.76
N HIS A 250 6.43 -11.33 5.84
CA HIS A 250 5.41 -12.29 6.29
C HIS A 250 5.31 -13.50 5.37
N LEU A 251 5.36 -13.31 4.04
CA LEU A 251 5.34 -14.41 3.07
C LEU A 251 6.61 -15.24 3.13
N LEU A 252 7.77 -14.60 3.26
CA LEU A 252 9.06 -15.27 3.43
C LEU A 252 9.03 -16.25 4.61
N VAL A 253 8.41 -15.89 5.74
CA VAL A 253 8.26 -16.80 6.89
C VAL A 253 7.42 -18.03 6.53
N ASP A 254 6.39 -17.92 5.69
CA ASP A 254 5.54 -19.06 5.31
C ASP A 254 6.36 -20.14 4.58
N VAL A 255 7.31 -19.72 3.73
CA VAL A 255 8.17 -20.61 2.95
C VAL A 255 9.53 -20.92 3.60
N ALA A 256 9.87 -20.26 4.71
CA ALA A 256 11.17 -20.43 5.35
C ALA A 256 11.31 -21.77 6.12
N ASP A 257 12.50 -22.36 5.97
CA ASP A 257 13.13 -23.31 6.89
C ASP A 257 14.60 -22.87 7.12
N VAL A 258 15.27 -23.45 8.11
CA VAL A 258 16.64 -23.05 8.49
C VAL A 258 17.63 -23.20 7.33
N ALA A 259 17.57 -24.31 6.58
CA ALA A 259 18.51 -24.58 5.49
C ALA A 259 18.30 -23.59 4.33
N ALA A 260 17.04 -23.33 3.98
CA ALA A 260 16.68 -22.40 2.91
C ALA A 260 17.10 -20.95 3.24
N VAL A 261 16.94 -20.52 4.49
CA VAL A 261 17.38 -19.19 4.94
C VAL A 261 18.90 -19.09 4.95
N ASP A 262 19.62 -20.13 5.41
CA ASP A 262 21.09 -20.11 5.40
C ASP A 262 21.67 -20.05 3.99
N GLU A 263 21.04 -20.72 3.02
CA GLU A 263 21.47 -20.67 1.63
C GLU A 263 21.03 -19.41 0.87
N VAL A 264 20.04 -18.66 1.38
CA VAL A 264 19.42 -17.44 0.81
C VAL A 264 18.69 -17.67 -0.52
N THR A 265 19.36 -18.27 -1.51
CA THR A 265 18.78 -18.53 -2.84
C THR A 265 17.52 -19.39 -2.76
N PRO A 266 17.47 -20.51 -2.01
CA PRO A 266 16.27 -21.34 -1.95
C PRO A 266 15.08 -20.61 -1.33
N VAL A 267 15.28 -19.87 -0.23
CA VAL A 267 14.17 -19.15 0.41
C VAL A 267 13.63 -18.01 -0.46
N VAL A 268 14.50 -17.30 -1.19
CA VAL A 268 14.05 -16.25 -2.14
C VAL A 268 13.33 -16.86 -3.34
N ASN A 269 13.80 -17.98 -3.90
CA ASN A 269 13.07 -18.68 -4.97
C ASN A 269 11.68 -19.14 -4.51
N ALA A 270 11.57 -19.68 -3.28
CA ALA A 270 10.29 -20.08 -2.73
C ALA A 270 9.34 -18.89 -2.53
N LEU A 271 9.87 -17.72 -2.12
CA LEU A 271 9.09 -16.48 -2.06
C LEU A 271 8.62 -16.04 -3.46
N LEU A 272 9.49 -16.11 -4.49
CA LEU A 272 9.12 -15.79 -5.86
C LEU A 272 7.98 -16.68 -6.38
N ASP A 273 8.00 -17.97 -6.05
CA ASP A 273 6.92 -18.90 -6.37
C ASP A 273 5.62 -18.52 -5.64
N GLN A 274 5.68 -18.20 -4.35
CA GLN A 274 4.52 -17.75 -3.58
C GLN A 274 3.92 -16.44 -4.12
N MET A 275 4.76 -15.56 -4.68
CA MET A 275 4.34 -14.29 -5.28
C MET A 275 3.83 -14.40 -6.71
N ALA A 276 3.91 -15.58 -7.34
CA ALA A 276 3.53 -15.74 -8.74
C ALA A 276 2.11 -15.26 -9.07
N PRO A 277 1.07 -15.57 -8.29
CA PRO A 277 -0.28 -15.06 -8.57
C PRO A 277 -0.36 -13.53 -8.53
N TYR A 278 0.38 -12.89 -7.60
CA TYR A 278 0.38 -11.44 -7.43
C TYR A 278 0.99 -10.73 -8.66
N TYR A 279 2.19 -11.11 -9.06
CA TYR A 279 2.84 -10.48 -10.22
C TYR A 279 2.11 -10.79 -11.52
N GLN A 280 1.63 -12.03 -11.69
CA GLN A 280 0.90 -12.45 -12.87
C GLN A 280 -0.39 -11.63 -13.04
N GLN A 281 -1.20 -11.50 -11.99
CA GLN A 281 -2.42 -10.70 -12.05
C GLN A 281 -2.11 -9.24 -12.38
N ARG A 282 -1.14 -8.63 -11.69
CA ARG A 282 -0.77 -7.23 -11.93
C ARG A 282 -0.28 -6.99 -13.36
N LEU A 283 0.52 -7.89 -13.91
CA LEU A 283 0.96 -7.78 -15.29
C LEU A 283 -0.21 -7.94 -16.26
N TRP A 284 -1.14 -8.87 -16.02
CA TRP A 284 -2.31 -9.07 -16.88
C TRP A 284 -3.27 -7.87 -16.92
N GLU A 285 -3.30 -7.05 -15.87
CA GLU A 285 -4.06 -5.80 -15.83
C GLU A 285 -3.48 -4.71 -16.74
N LEU A 286 -2.21 -4.82 -17.17
CA LEU A 286 -1.60 -3.87 -18.10
C LEU A 286 -2.05 -4.11 -19.55
N PRO A 287 -2.16 -3.06 -20.38
CA PRO A 287 -2.25 -3.21 -21.84
C PRO A 287 -1.09 -4.04 -22.41
N ALA A 288 -1.34 -4.82 -23.46
CA ALA A 288 -0.35 -5.76 -24.02
C ALA A 288 0.99 -5.09 -24.42
N GLY A 289 0.97 -3.86 -24.94
CA GLY A 289 2.19 -3.12 -25.27
C GLY A 289 3.01 -2.75 -24.03
N GLU A 290 2.34 -2.39 -22.94
CA GLU A 290 2.96 -2.05 -21.66
C GLU A 290 3.52 -3.29 -20.97
N GLN A 291 2.80 -4.42 -21.01
CA GLN A 291 3.31 -5.72 -20.54
C GLN A 291 4.65 -6.07 -21.20
N ARG A 292 4.74 -5.96 -22.53
CA ARG A 292 5.96 -6.29 -23.28
C ARG A 292 7.15 -5.42 -22.86
N LEU A 293 6.93 -4.12 -22.63
CA LEU A 293 7.98 -3.22 -22.17
C LEU A 293 8.46 -3.56 -20.75
N VAL A 294 7.55 -3.83 -19.82
CA VAL A 294 7.89 -4.22 -18.45
C VAL A 294 8.65 -5.55 -18.41
N VAL A 295 8.19 -6.56 -19.15
CA VAL A 295 8.86 -7.86 -19.23
C VAL A 295 10.24 -7.72 -19.86
N GLU A 296 10.37 -6.95 -20.94
CA GLU A 296 11.66 -6.73 -21.60
C GLU A 296 12.65 -5.97 -20.70
N LEU A 297 12.18 -5.00 -19.91
CA LEU A 297 12.97 -4.36 -18.87
C LEU A 297 13.41 -5.38 -17.81
N ALA A 298 12.49 -6.22 -17.31
CA ALA A 298 12.73 -7.22 -16.28
C ALA A 298 13.68 -8.34 -16.72
N ARG A 299 13.75 -8.69 -18.01
CA ARG A 299 14.74 -9.63 -18.53
C ARG A 299 16.18 -9.11 -18.45
N GLY A 300 16.36 -7.79 -18.56
CA GLY A 300 17.67 -7.15 -18.48
C GLY A 300 18.32 -7.21 -17.09
N ARG A 301 19.44 -6.51 -16.91
CA ARG A 301 20.08 -6.29 -15.60
C ARG A 301 20.24 -4.82 -15.24
N GLN A 302 20.02 -3.94 -16.19
CA GLN A 302 20.30 -2.53 -16.10
C GLN A 302 19.12 -1.77 -16.69
N ALA A 303 19.02 -0.50 -16.30
CA ALA A 303 18.12 0.45 -16.95
C ALA A 303 18.38 0.49 -18.46
N ARG A 304 17.34 0.83 -19.24
CA ARG A 304 17.41 0.92 -20.71
C ARG A 304 16.78 2.21 -21.22
N THR A 305 17.23 2.69 -22.38
CA THR A 305 16.65 3.89 -23.00
C THR A 305 15.32 3.57 -23.69
N VAL A 306 14.56 4.61 -24.05
CA VAL A 306 13.35 4.47 -24.87
C VAL A 306 13.67 3.77 -26.19
N GLY A 307 14.79 4.12 -26.83
CA GLY A 307 15.23 3.53 -28.10
C GLY A 307 15.47 2.03 -27.98
N ASP A 308 16.28 1.64 -26.98
CA ASP A 308 16.59 0.22 -26.75
C ASP A 308 15.34 -0.62 -26.53
N LEU A 309 14.34 -0.09 -25.83
CA LEU A 309 13.09 -0.78 -25.52
C LEU A 309 12.14 -0.81 -26.72
N ALA A 310 12.07 0.29 -27.47
CA ALA A 310 11.27 0.38 -28.69
C ALA A 310 11.75 -0.65 -29.72
N ASP A 311 13.07 -0.73 -29.93
CA ASP A 311 13.70 -1.68 -30.85
C ASP A 311 13.47 -3.13 -30.40
N ALA A 312 13.68 -3.43 -29.12
CA ALA A 312 13.50 -4.79 -28.60
C ALA A 312 12.04 -5.28 -28.63
N VAL A 313 11.07 -4.40 -28.43
CA VAL A 313 9.64 -4.72 -28.47
C VAL A 313 9.05 -4.53 -29.88
N GLY A 314 9.80 -3.97 -30.83
CA GLY A 314 9.34 -3.76 -32.21
C GLY A 314 8.19 -2.75 -32.31
N VAL A 315 8.31 -1.61 -31.61
CA VAL A 315 7.36 -0.49 -31.65
C VAL A 315 8.08 0.82 -31.94
N SER A 316 7.36 1.89 -32.28
CA SER A 316 7.98 3.20 -32.49
C SER A 316 8.45 3.82 -31.17
N ASN A 317 9.48 4.67 -31.23
CA ASN A 317 9.95 5.46 -30.08
C ASN A 317 8.84 6.29 -29.44
N GLN A 318 7.92 6.86 -30.24
CA GLN A 318 6.80 7.64 -29.74
C GLN A 318 5.81 6.79 -28.93
N SER A 319 5.49 5.59 -29.43
CA SER A 319 4.61 4.65 -28.73
C SER A 319 5.26 4.14 -27.44
N ALA A 320 6.55 3.78 -27.48
CA ALA A 320 7.30 3.36 -26.30
C ALA A 320 7.39 4.48 -25.25
N ALA A 321 7.71 5.71 -25.65
CA ALA A 321 7.78 6.85 -24.74
C ALA A 321 6.44 7.12 -24.05
N SER A 322 5.34 7.08 -24.82
CA SER A 322 3.99 7.29 -24.28
C SER A 322 3.58 6.20 -23.29
N ALA A 323 3.91 4.94 -23.58
CA ALA A 323 3.65 3.80 -22.69
C ALA A 323 4.52 3.86 -21.42
N LEU A 324 5.81 4.20 -21.54
CA LEU A 324 6.72 4.36 -20.41
C LEU A 324 6.31 5.52 -19.49
N GLY A 325 5.74 6.60 -20.04
CA GLY A 325 5.12 7.66 -19.27
C GLY A 325 4.00 7.12 -18.36
N ARG A 326 3.01 6.42 -18.95
CA ARG A 326 1.93 5.79 -18.17
C ARG A 326 2.43 4.77 -17.16
N LEU A 327 3.41 3.96 -17.53
CA LEU A 327 4.05 2.99 -16.62
C LEU A 327 4.81 3.67 -15.47
N SER A 328 5.38 4.86 -15.70
CA SER A 328 6.03 5.66 -14.65
C SER A 328 5.00 6.23 -13.68
N ASP A 329 3.90 6.77 -14.22
CA ASP A 329 2.76 7.28 -13.43
C ASP A 329 2.15 6.15 -12.57
N ALA A 330 2.03 4.95 -13.15
CA ALA A 330 1.56 3.74 -12.47
C ALA A 330 2.65 3.02 -11.64
N ARG A 331 3.86 3.58 -11.52
CA ARG A 331 4.99 3.07 -10.72
C ARG A 331 5.43 1.64 -11.06
N TRP A 332 5.26 1.24 -12.31
CA TRP A 332 5.87 0.02 -12.85
C TRP A 332 7.35 0.23 -13.16
N VAL A 333 7.68 1.42 -13.65
CA VAL A 333 9.04 1.80 -14.02
C VAL A 333 9.43 3.10 -13.35
N SER A 334 10.71 3.23 -13.04
CA SER A 334 11.33 4.47 -12.60
C SER A 334 12.18 5.01 -13.74
N SER A 335 12.27 6.33 -13.84
CA SER A 335 13.17 6.98 -14.80
C SER A 335 14.31 7.68 -14.07
N SER A 336 15.51 7.55 -14.62
CA SER A 336 16.71 8.23 -14.16
C SER A 336 17.39 8.91 -15.34
N LYS A 337 18.23 9.90 -15.03
CA LYS A 337 19.17 10.47 -16.00
C LYS A 337 20.50 9.75 -15.83
N ALA A 338 21.21 9.51 -16.92
CA ALA A 338 22.55 8.93 -16.86
C ALA A 338 23.43 9.76 -15.90
N PRO A 339 24.17 9.13 -14.97
CA PRO A 339 25.11 9.84 -14.10
C PRO A 339 26.16 10.60 -14.91
N ASP A 340 26.68 9.94 -15.95
CA ASP A 340 27.63 10.47 -16.92
C ASP A 340 27.09 10.26 -18.35
N GLY A 341 26.97 11.33 -19.15
CA GLY A 341 26.52 11.27 -20.54
C GLY A 341 25.44 12.30 -20.90
N ASP A 342 24.73 12.05 -22.00
CA ASP A 342 23.67 12.94 -22.49
C ASP A 342 22.47 12.96 -21.53
N ARG A 343 22.37 14.02 -20.72
CA ARG A 343 21.27 14.27 -19.78
C ARG A 343 19.90 14.41 -20.45
N ARG A 344 19.85 14.52 -21.79
CA ARG A 344 18.59 14.51 -22.55
C ARG A 344 17.97 13.12 -22.58
N THR A 345 18.78 12.06 -22.54
CA THR A 345 18.30 10.68 -22.58
C THR A 345 17.81 10.21 -21.21
N SER A 346 16.57 9.72 -21.16
CA SER A 346 16.00 9.08 -19.97
C SER A 346 16.23 7.57 -20.01
N TRP A 347 16.68 7.03 -18.88
CA TRP A 347 16.89 5.61 -18.65
C TRP A 347 15.79 5.08 -17.74
N TYR A 348 15.21 3.94 -18.09
CA TYR A 348 14.09 3.33 -17.38
C TYR A 348 14.51 2.00 -16.76
N ASP A 349 14.09 1.77 -15.52
CA ASP A 349 14.25 0.49 -14.82
C ASP A 349 12.92 0.09 -14.16
N VAL A 350 12.75 -1.18 -13.82
CA VAL A 350 11.60 -1.62 -13.02
C VAL A 350 11.64 -0.97 -11.64
N THR A 351 10.49 -0.53 -11.14
CA THR A 351 10.42 0.10 -9.80
C THR A 351 10.58 -0.92 -8.68
N ASP A 352 10.09 -2.14 -8.90
CA ASP A 352 10.21 -3.27 -7.98
C ASP A 352 11.33 -4.20 -8.47
N PRO A 353 12.51 -4.24 -7.83
CA PRO A 353 13.60 -5.13 -8.21
C PRO A 353 13.22 -6.62 -8.12
N LEU A 354 12.27 -7.01 -7.28
CA LEU A 354 11.88 -8.41 -7.13
C LEU A 354 11.10 -8.92 -8.36
N LEU A 355 10.40 -8.02 -9.06
CA LEU A 355 9.75 -8.33 -10.35
C LEU A 355 10.77 -8.84 -11.40
N ARG A 356 11.99 -8.29 -11.39
CA ARG A 356 13.08 -8.72 -12.29
C ARG A 356 13.43 -10.19 -12.04
N TYR A 357 13.68 -10.54 -10.79
CA TYR A 357 13.99 -11.91 -10.42
C TYR A 357 12.82 -12.85 -10.67
N TRP A 358 11.59 -12.39 -10.42
CA TRP A 358 10.39 -13.16 -10.73
C TRP A 358 10.28 -13.50 -12.22
N VAL A 359 10.40 -12.53 -13.13
CA VAL A 359 10.33 -12.77 -14.58
C VAL A 359 11.42 -13.76 -15.02
N GLN A 360 12.67 -13.53 -14.58
CA GLN A 360 13.81 -14.38 -14.96
C GLN A 360 13.67 -15.80 -14.43
N TYR A 361 13.23 -15.96 -13.18
CA TYR A 361 12.96 -17.25 -12.56
C TYR A 361 11.86 -18.02 -13.30
N ARG A 362 10.75 -17.35 -13.63
CA ARG A 362 9.63 -17.93 -14.40
C ARG A 362 10.01 -18.37 -15.81
N GLU A 363 11.01 -17.72 -16.42
CA GLU A 363 11.59 -18.10 -17.70
C GLU A 363 12.66 -19.21 -17.60
N GLY A 364 12.85 -19.79 -16.42
CA GLY A 364 13.81 -20.88 -16.19
C GLY A 364 15.27 -20.40 -16.09
N ASN A 365 15.50 -19.12 -15.82
CA ASN A 365 16.83 -18.53 -15.67
C ASN A 365 17.07 -18.04 -14.23
N PRO A 366 17.42 -18.93 -13.28
CA PRO A 366 17.66 -18.57 -11.88
C PRO A 366 19.06 -17.94 -11.63
N GLN A 367 19.98 -18.03 -12.59
CA GLN A 367 21.37 -17.57 -12.44
C GLN A 367 21.53 -16.09 -12.05
N PRO A 368 20.69 -15.14 -12.51
CA PRO A 368 20.83 -13.74 -12.14
C PRO A 368 20.67 -13.49 -10.63
N LEU A 369 19.76 -14.22 -9.96
CA LEU A 369 19.57 -14.12 -8.52
C LEU A 369 20.79 -14.66 -7.76
N ALA A 370 21.27 -15.86 -8.13
CA ALA A 370 22.47 -16.45 -7.52
C ALA A 370 23.69 -15.51 -7.62
N ARG A 371 23.93 -14.94 -8.81
CA ARG A 371 25.01 -13.95 -9.03
C ARG A 371 24.80 -12.62 -8.30
N ALA A 372 23.56 -12.26 -7.96
CA ALA A 372 23.30 -11.10 -7.13
C ALA A 372 23.67 -11.38 -5.67
N ILE A 373 23.28 -12.55 -5.16
CA ILE A 373 23.62 -13.01 -3.81
C ILE A 373 25.13 -13.15 -3.62
N GLU A 374 25.85 -13.73 -4.58
CA GLU A 374 27.31 -13.85 -4.54
C GLU A 374 27.98 -12.48 -4.39
N ARG A 375 27.62 -11.51 -5.23
CA ARG A 375 28.17 -10.15 -5.14
C ARG A 375 27.87 -9.48 -3.80
N LEU A 376 26.65 -9.65 -3.30
CA LEU A 376 26.27 -9.11 -1.99
C LEU A 376 27.00 -9.79 -0.83
N ARG A 377 27.57 -10.99 -1.00
CA ARG A 377 28.39 -11.64 0.05
C ARG A 377 29.82 -11.10 0.09
N ASP A 378 30.29 -10.53 -1.03
CA ASP A 378 31.64 -10.00 -1.19
C ASP A 378 31.74 -8.50 -0.82
N GLU A 379 30.60 -7.82 -0.67
CA GLU A 379 30.44 -6.44 -0.17
C GLU A 379 30.25 -6.41 1.35
#